data_AF-A0A9W5B7N9-F1
#
_entry.id   AF-A0A9W5B7N9-F1
#
_cell.length_a   1.000
_cell.length_b   1.000
_cell.length_c   1.000
_cell.angle_alpha   90.00
_cell.angle_beta   90.00
_cell.angle_gamma   90.00
#
_symmetry.space_group_name_H-M   'P 1'
#
loop_
_entity.id
_entity.type
_entity.pdbx_description
1 polymer ?
#
loop_
_entity_poly.entity_id
_entity_poly.type
_entity_poly.pdbx_seq_one_letter_code
_entity_poly.pdbx_strand_id
1 'polypeptide(L)'
;MSSSATYIARTRFQTLSEDGSVMYTTYGARIYDDYDSAYVNQLDSLEELIAMDADELIDHIRDNSTAASAIIDTAKYCALPLYVDDELHSGGEEDDEDLAGDIDGRIALETGDPGVSPSGDDIVKAPEQQAEQPS
;
A
#
# COMPACT_ATOMS: atom_id res chain seq x y z
N MET A 1 5.08 3.21 -14.60
CA MET A 1 5.63 2.00 -13.96
C MET A 1 4.43 1.12 -13.66
N SER A 2 4.48 -0.19 -13.94
CA SER A 2 3.40 -1.08 -13.46
C SER A 2 3.31 -0.93 -11.93
N SER A 3 2.09 -0.78 -11.43
CA SER A 3 1.82 -0.77 -10.00
C SER A 3 2.13 -2.16 -9.45
N SER A 4 3.23 -2.30 -8.69
CA SER A 4 3.57 -3.53 -7.98
C SER A 4 2.71 -3.64 -6.72
N ALA A 5 1.40 -3.79 -6.90
CA ALA A 5 0.50 -4.06 -5.79
C ALA A 5 0.67 -5.51 -5.30
N THR A 6 0.54 -5.70 -4.00
CA THR A 6 0.55 -7.01 -3.37
C THR A 6 -0.88 -7.44 -3.06
N TYR A 7 -1.20 -8.69 -3.33
CA TYR A 7 -2.53 -9.26 -3.14
C TYR A 7 -2.45 -10.48 -2.23
N ILE A 8 -3.38 -10.58 -1.29
CA ILE A 8 -3.63 -11.74 -0.45
C ILE A 8 -5.05 -12.24 -0.76
N ALA A 9 -5.17 -13.52 -1.07
CA ALA A 9 -6.45 -14.14 -1.37
C ALA A 9 -6.68 -15.41 -0.54
N ARG A 10 -7.82 -15.48 0.17
CA ARG A 10 -8.28 -16.70 0.84
C ARG A 10 -8.46 -17.81 -0.19
N THR A 11 -7.82 -18.96 0.03
CA THR A 11 -7.67 -20.00 -0.99
C THR A 11 -7.96 -21.40 -0.43
N ARG A 12 -8.70 -22.19 -1.20
CA ARG A 12 -8.88 -23.63 -0.99
C ARG A 12 -7.83 -24.40 -1.80
N PHE A 13 -7.03 -25.21 -1.12
CA PHE A 13 -6.02 -26.09 -1.72
C PHE A 13 -6.56 -27.51 -1.79
N GLN A 14 -6.39 -28.15 -2.94
CA GLN A 14 -6.80 -29.55 -3.13
C GLN A 14 -5.63 -30.34 -3.65
N THR A 15 -5.34 -31.45 -3.02
CA THR A 15 -4.38 -32.40 -3.56
C THR A 15 -5.12 -33.55 -4.21
N LEU A 16 -4.66 -33.86 -5.42
CA LEU A 16 -5.27 -34.84 -6.29
C LEU A 16 -4.45 -36.13 -6.30
N SER A 17 -5.13 -37.26 -6.44
CA SER A 17 -4.50 -38.53 -6.80
C SER A 17 -4.13 -38.55 -8.29
N GLU A 18 -3.42 -39.59 -8.71
CA GLU A 18 -2.99 -39.76 -10.11
C GLU A 18 -4.14 -39.80 -11.12
N ASP A 19 -5.34 -40.21 -10.69
CA ASP A 19 -6.57 -40.24 -11.49
C ASP A 19 -7.34 -38.91 -11.49
N GLY A 20 -6.85 -37.89 -10.77
CA GLY A 20 -7.47 -36.57 -10.64
C GLY A 20 -8.53 -36.47 -9.53
N SER A 21 -8.77 -37.52 -8.74
CA SER A 21 -9.69 -37.48 -7.60
C SER A 21 -9.11 -36.65 -6.44
N VAL A 22 -9.94 -35.94 -5.69
CA VAL A 22 -9.49 -35.16 -4.51
C VAL A 22 -9.17 -36.09 -3.35
N MET A 23 -7.92 -36.06 -2.87
CA MET A 23 -7.48 -36.83 -1.70
C MET A 23 -7.64 -36.05 -0.40
N TYR A 24 -7.20 -34.78 -0.38
CA TYR A 24 -7.26 -33.91 0.78
C TYR A 24 -7.52 -32.48 0.35
N THR A 25 -8.23 -31.74 1.21
CA THR A 25 -8.50 -30.32 1.05
C THR A 25 -7.98 -29.60 2.28
N THR A 26 -7.19 -28.55 2.06
CA THR A 26 -6.75 -27.63 3.10
C THR A 26 -7.07 -26.20 2.72
N TYR A 27 -6.97 -25.29 3.68
CA TYR A 27 -7.37 -23.90 3.54
C TYR A 27 -6.24 -23.00 4.02
N GLY A 28 -6.24 -21.76 3.52
CA GLY A 28 -5.30 -20.73 3.94
C GLY A 28 -5.34 -19.58 2.95
N ALA A 29 -4.19 -19.04 2.58
CA ALA A 29 -4.12 -17.90 1.68
C ALA A 29 -2.93 -17.99 0.73
N ARG A 30 -3.09 -17.35 -0.42
CA ARG A 30 -2.03 -17.08 -1.38
C ARG A 30 -1.70 -15.59 -1.31
N ILE A 31 -0.41 -15.28 -1.25
CA ILE A 31 0.10 -13.92 -1.43
C ILE A 31 0.87 -13.86 -2.75
N TYR A 32 0.72 -12.76 -3.49
CA TYR A 32 1.43 -12.54 -4.74
C TYR A 32 1.51 -11.07 -5.12
N ASP A 33 2.53 -10.75 -5.90
CA ASP A 33 2.64 -9.52 -6.68
C ASP A 33 3.01 -9.89 -8.13
N ASP A 34 3.53 -8.92 -8.90
CA ASP A 34 3.97 -9.12 -10.28
C ASP A 34 5.20 -10.03 -10.43
N TYR A 35 5.97 -10.23 -9.35
CA TYR A 35 7.28 -10.87 -9.37
C TYR A 35 7.31 -12.18 -8.59
N ASP A 36 6.63 -12.24 -7.46
CA ASP A 36 6.70 -13.33 -6.49
C ASP A 36 5.32 -13.83 -6.09
N SER A 37 5.27 -15.09 -5.64
CA SER A 37 4.10 -15.65 -4.99
C SER A 37 4.49 -16.67 -3.93
N ALA A 38 3.75 -16.64 -2.82
CA ALA A 38 3.82 -17.62 -1.75
C ALA A 38 2.42 -18.03 -1.31
N TYR A 39 2.32 -19.09 -0.52
CA TYR A 39 1.07 -19.54 0.06
C TYR A 39 1.29 -20.16 1.44
N VAL A 40 0.22 -20.15 2.23
CA VAL A 40 0.08 -20.87 3.49
C VAL A 40 -1.22 -21.65 3.39
N ASN A 41 -1.20 -22.94 3.70
CA ASN A 41 -2.35 -23.84 3.56
C ASN A 41 -2.53 -24.78 4.77
N GLN A 42 -2.26 -24.24 5.95
CA GLN A 42 -2.18 -24.98 7.22
C GLN A 42 -3.49 -25.00 8.02
N LEU A 43 -4.60 -24.52 7.44
CA LEU A 43 -5.91 -24.58 8.07
C LEU A 43 -6.67 -25.83 7.57
N ASP A 44 -7.31 -26.53 8.50
CA ASP A 44 -8.03 -27.77 8.20
C ASP A 44 -9.49 -27.54 7.82
N SER A 45 -10.03 -26.34 8.09
CA SER A 45 -11.44 -26.02 7.84
C SER A 45 -11.64 -24.70 7.11
N LEU A 46 -12.73 -24.63 6.32
CA LEU A 46 -13.13 -23.39 5.66
C LEU A 46 -13.62 -22.38 6.70
N GLU A 47 -14.30 -22.86 7.73
CA GLU A 47 -14.85 -22.06 8.82
C GLU A 47 -13.77 -21.28 9.56
N GLU A 48 -12.60 -21.88 9.77
CA GLU A 48 -11.45 -21.21 10.36
C GLU A 48 -10.90 -20.10 9.46
N LEU A 49 -10.78 -20.35 8.15
CA LEU A 49 -10.29 -19.36 7.19
C LEU A 49 -11.21 -18.14 7.04
N ILE A 50 -12.53 -18.36 7.05
CA ILE A 50 -13.51 -17.27 6.93
C ILE A 50 -13.72 -16.51 8.24
N ALA A 51 -13.39 -17.12 9.38
CA ALA A 51 -13.51 -16.49 10.69
C ALA A 51 -12.38 -15.49 10.95
N MET A 52 -11.20 -15.71 10.35
CA MET A 52 -10.09 -14.77 10.42
C MET A 52 -10.46 -13.47 9.72
N ASP A 53 -10.21 -12.33 10.36
CA ASP A 53 -10.24 -11.04 9.67
C ASP A 53 -8.98 -10.81 8.82
N ALA A 54 -8.84 -9.63 8.21
CA ALA A 54 -7.70 -9.32 7.34
C ALA A 54 -6.36 -9.26 8.11
N ASP A 55 -6.36 -8.68 9.31
CA ASP A 55 -5.17 -8.55 10.15
C ASP A 55 -4.72 -9.92 10.66
N GLU A 56 -5.67 -10.72 11.16
CA GLU A 56 -5.44 -12.10 11.61
C GLU A 56 -4.91 -12.98 10.47
N LEU A 57 -5.44 -12.80 9.25
CA LEU A 57 -4.95 -13.53 8.07
C LEU A 57 -3.51 -13.13 7.71
N ILE A 58 -3.19 -11.85 7.76
CA ILE A 58 -1.83 -11.33 7.51
C ILE A 58 -0.86 -11.89 8.53
N ASP A 59 -1.19 -11.85 9.82
CA ASP A 59 -0.36 -12.38 10.89
C ASP A 59 -0.18 -13.91 10.75
N HIS A 60 -1.25 -14.64 10.46
CA HIS A 60 -1.18 -16.07 10.18
C HIS A 60 -0.22 -16.39 9.02
N ILE A 61 -0.26 -15.62 7.95
CA ILE A 61 0.63 -15.79 6.80
C ILE A 61 2.08 -15.50 7.18
N ARG A 62 2.34 -14.43 7.94
CA ARG A 62 3.70 -14.03 8.38
C ARG A 62 4.33 -15.10 9.26
N ASP A 63 3.56 -15.65 10.20
CA ASP A 63 4.04 -16.65 11.15
C ASP A 63 4.38 -18.00 10.49
N ASN A 64 3.72 -18.31 9.37
CA ASN A 64 3.79 -19.64 8.75
C ASN A 64 4.55 -19.67 7.41
N SER A 65 4.99 -18.53 6.88
CA SER A 65 5.79 -18.47 5.65
C SER A 65 6.78 -17.32 5.63
N THR A 66 8.08 -17.64 5.68
CA THR A 66 9.16 -16.65 5.56
C THR A 66 9.13 -15.92 4.22
N ALA A 67 8.79 -16.62 3.14
CA ALA A 67 8.67 -16.00 1.82
C ALA A 67 7.50 -15.01 1.77
N ALA A 68 6.36 -15.38 2.36
CA ALA A 68 5.22 -14.48 2.44
C ALA A 68 5.50 -13.27 3.33
N SER A 69 6.18 -13.46 4.47
CA SER A 69 6.63 -12.35 5.32
C SER A 69 7.51 -11.38 4.56
N ALA A 70 8.45 -11.87 3.74
CA ALA A 70 9.33 -11.01 2.94
C ALA A 70 8.55 -10.17 1.91
N ILE A 71 7.52 -10.74 1.27
CA ILE A 71 6.65 -10.01 0.35
C ILE A 71 5.88 -8.91 1.11
N ILE A 72 5.28 -9.23 2.27
CA ILE A 72 4.54 -8.26 3.10
C ILE A 72 5.46 -7.14 3.59
N ASP A 73 6.66 -7.48 4.05
CA ASP A 73 7.63 -6.52 4.54
C ASP A 73 8.13 -5.60 3.42
N THR A 74 8.30 -6.13 2.21
CA THR A 74 8.64 -5.34 1.01
C THR A 74 7.51 -4.39 0.64
N ALA A 75 6.26 -4.85 0.64
CA ALA A 75 5.09 -4.01 0.38
C ALA A 75 5.01 -2.84 1.37
N LYS A 76 5.18 -3.12 2.66
CA LYS A 76 5.21 -2.10 3.72
C LYS A 76 6.38 -1.13 3.57
N TYR A 77 7.58 -1.63 3.30
CA TYR A 77 8.77 -0.80 3.15
C TYR A 77 8.67 0.16 1.96
N CYS A 78 8.09 -0.29 0.85
CA CYS A 78 7.91 0.49 -0.37
C CYS A 78 6.60 1.29 -0.40
N ALA A 79 5.79 1.26 0.67
CA ALA A 79 4.44 1.84 0.73
C ALA A 79 3.52 1.40 -0.42
N LEU A 80 3.69 0.16 -0.89
CA LEU A 80 2.92 -0.41 -1.98
C LEU A 80 1.51 -0.78 -1.49
N PRO A 81 0.49 -0.66 -2.36
CA PRO A 81 -0.85 -1.14 -2.06
C PRO A 81 -0.84 -2.63 -1.70
N LEU A 82 -1.42 -2.96 -0.55
CA LEU A 82 -1.68 -4.32 -0.10
C LEU A 82 -3.19 -4.55 -0.09
N TYR A 83 -3.65 -5.48 -0.90
CA TYR A 83 -5.06 -5.87 -0.98
C TYR A 83 -5.28 -7.22 -0.30
N VAL A 84 -6.39 -7.35 0.43
CA VAL A 84 -6.86 -8.62 1.00
C VAL A 84 -8.25 -8.89 0.41
N ASP A 85 -8.40 -10.00 -0.30
CA ASP A 85 -9.62 -10.36 -1.04
C ASP A 85 -10.15 -9.19 -1.91
N ASP A 86 -9.24 -8.56 -2.66
CA ASP A 86 -9.47 -7.41 -3.54
C ASP A 86 -9.86 -6.08 -2.84
N GLU A 87 -9.87 -6.04 -1.50
CA GLU A 87 -10.08 -4.82 -0.72
C GLU A 87 -8.75 -4.21 -0.28
N LEU A 88 -8.58 -2.89 -0.45
CA LEU A 88 -7.36 -2.19 -0.06
C LEU A 88 -7.24 -2.22 1.48
N HIS A 89 -6.19 -2.87 1.97
CA HIS A 89 -5.95 -3.00 3.40
C HIS A 89 -4.95 -1.96 3.92
N SER A 90 -3.85 -1.73 3.19
CA SER A 90 -2.84 -0.74 3.57
C SER A 90 -1.98 -0.31 2.40
N GLY A 91 -1.37 0.87 2.48
CA GLY A 91 -0.48 1.38 1.42
C GLY A 91 -1.24 1.84 0.19
N GLY A 92 -0.52 2.38 -0.80
CA GLY A 92 -1.13 3.15 -1.88
C GLY A 92 -1.34 4.61 -1.51
N GLU A 93 -1.38 5.47 -2.53
CA GLU A 93 -1.80 6.85 -2.36
C GLU A 93 -3.30 6.83 -2.05
N GLU A 94 -3.66 7.13 -0.80
CA GLU A 94 -5.00 7.58 -0.50
C GLU A 94 -5.15 8.91 -1.25
N ASP A 95 -5.84 8.89 -2.40
CA ASP A 95 -6.33 10.14 -2.99
C ASP A 95 -7.27 10.74 -1.95
N ASP A 96 -6.74 11.63 -1.12
CA ASP A 96 -7.45 12.48 -0.16
C ASP A 96 -8.51 13.32 -0.91
N GLU A 97 -9.64 12.71 -1.28
CA GLU A 97 -10.85 13.43 -1.69
C GLU A 97 -11.66 13.94 -0.48
N ASP A 98 -11.06 14.03 0.71
CA ASP A 98 -11.65 14.60 1.93
C ASP A 98 -11.03 15.95 2.37
N LEU A 99 -10.55 16.77 1.41
CA LEU A 99 -10.37 18.22 1.61
C LEU A 99 -11.65 19.03 1.30
N ALA A 100 -12.82 18.48 1.64
CA ALA A 100 -14.10 19.20 1.66
C ALA A 100 -14.56 19.46 3.10
N GLY A 101 -13.73 20.14 3.89
CA GLY A 101 -14.07 20.61 5.24
C GLY A 101 -13.49 22.01 5.49
N ASP A 102 -14.39 22.97 5.74
CA ASP A 102 -14.13 24.36 6.19
C ASP A 102 -13.70 25.42 5.17
N ILE A 103 -14.63 25.74 4.25
CA ILE A 103 -14.89 27.15 3.91
C ILE A 103 -16.05 27.61 4.79
N ASP A 104 -15.77 27.96 6.05
CA ASP A 104 -16.69 28.79 6.85
C ASP A 104 -16.22 30.25 6.85
N GLY A 105 -17.19 31.13 6.70
CA GLY A 105 -17.04 32.47 6.17
C GLY A 105 -16.26 33.44 7.05
N ARG A 106 -15.45 34.27 6.40
CA ARG A 106 -15.35 35.73 6.62
C ARG A 106 -14.38 36.35 5.61
N ILE A 107 -14.85 36.57 4.39
CA ILE A 107 -14.28 37.65 3.56
C ILE A 107 -15.25 38.82 3.65
N ALA A 108 -15.09 39.61 4.72
CA ALA A 108 -15.60 40.97 4.72
C ALA A 108 -14.64 41.79 3.85
N LEU A 109 -15.06 42.08 2.62
CA LEU A 109 -14.52 43.15 1.81
C LEU A 109 -14.86 44.47 2.51
N GLU A 110 -13.90 45.05 3.24
CA GLU A 110 -13.93 46.48 3.53
C GLU A 110 -12.75 47.16 2.82
N THR A 111 -13.13 47.99 1.86
CA THR A 111 -12.31 48.94 1.12
C THR A 111 -11.79 50.05 2.03
N GLY A 112 -10.48 50.28 2.08
CA GLY A 112 -9.94 51.45 2.77
C GLY A 112 -8.41 51.59 2.74
N ASP A 113 -7.91 52.34 1.74
CA ASP A 113 -6.70 53.20 1.76
C ASP A 113 -5.28 52.57 1.89
N PRO A 114 -4.45 52.56 0.82
CA PRO A 114 -3.01 52.28 0.93
C PRO A 114 -2.23 53.59 1.15
N GLY A 115 -2.13 54.02 2.40
CA GLY A 115 -1.18 55.05 2.82
C GLY A 115 0.12 54.44 3.38
N VAL A 116 1.26 54.78 2.75
CA VAL A 116 2.67 54.58 3.18
C VAL A 116 3.42 53.36 2.60
N SER A 117 4.21 53.64 1.55
CA SER A 117 5.63 53.24 1.42
C SER A 117 6.53 54.37 1.99
N PRO A 118 7.87 54.26 2.16
CA PRO A 118 8.87 53.25 1.76
C PRO A 118 9.78 52.83 2.96
N SER A 119 10.90 52.08 2.94
CA SER A 119 12.08 52.06 2.07
C SER A 119 13.11 51.01 2.56
N GLY A 120 13.98 50.54 1.66
CA GLY A 120 15.33 49.99 1.90
C GLY A 120 15.40 48.47 2.09
N ASP A 121 16.32 47.70 1.51
CA ASP A 121 17.48 48.02 0.66
C ASP A 121 17.93 46.73 -0.05
N ASP A 122 18.53 46.97 -1.22
CA ASP A 122 19.61 46.23 -1.87
C ASP A 122 19.44 44.89 -2.62
N ILE A 123 20.12 44.93 -3.77
CA ILE A 123 20.15 44.07 -4.94
C ILE A 123 21.45 43.26 -4.90
N VAL A 124 21.42 41.95 -5.20
CA VAL A 124 22.45 41.36 -6.09
C VAL A 124 21.97 40.11 -6.83
N LYS A 125 22.28 40.10 -8.13
CA LYS A 125 22.09 39.03 -9.13
C LYS A 125 23.11 37.89 -8.99
N ALA A 126 22.72 36.75 -9.61
CA ALA A 126 23.37 35.46 -9.95
C ALA A 126 24.81 35.53 -10.57
N PRO A 127 25.46 34.47 -11.15
CA PRO A 127 25.03 33.07 -11.46
C PRO A 127 26.12 31.94 -11.40
N GLU A 128 25.71 30.71 -11.78
CA GLU A 128 26.40 29.60 -12.52
C GLU A 128 27.76 28.95 -12.09
N GLN A 129 27.81 27.60 -12.17
CA GLN A 129 28.68 26.72 -13.00
C GLN A 129 28.85 25.33 -12.35
N GLN A 130 28.42 24.21 -12.98
CA GLN A 130 29.22 23.28 -13.85
C GLN A 130 30.50 22.74 -13.18
N ALA A 131 30.99 21.51 -13.34
CA ALA A 131 30.64 20.23 -13.94
C ALA A 131 31.74 19.24 -13.46
N GLU A 132 31.77 18.01 -14.00
CA GLU A 132 32.93 17.08 -14.06
C GLU A 132 33.08 15.99 -12.96
N GLN A 133 32.56 14.80 -13.28
CA GLN A 133 33.34 13.54 -13.29
C GLN A 133 34.41 13.59 -14.42
N PRO A 134 35.32 12.60 -14.64
CA PRO A 134 35.66 11.37 -13.88
C PRO A 134 37.19 11.15 -13.70
N SER A 135 37.57 10.03 -13.09
CA SER A 135 38.58 9.10 -13.64
C SER A 135 38.36 7.70 -13.07
#